data_AF-A0A9W5N1F9-F1
#
_entry.id   AF-A0A9W5N1F9-F1
#
_cell.length_a   1.000
_cell.length_b   1.000
_cell.length_c   1.000
_cell.angle_alpha   90.00
_cell.angle_beta   90.00
_cell.angle_gamma   90.00
#
_symmetry.space_group_name_H-M   'P 1'
#
loop_
_entity.id
_entity.type
_entity.pdbx_description
1 polymer ?
#
loop_
_entity_poly.entity_id
_entity_poly.type
_entity_poly.pdbx_seq_one_letter_code
_entity_poly.pdbx_strand_id
1 'polypeptide(L)' 'MEIKFNILGIILNGANPEEKFIKIIDDQKNTGGFLILLSSNDKFLPFNSYDDWIENLEILKEYLQESNWIIKWSQ' A
#
# COMPACT_ATOMS: atom_id res chain seq x y z
N MET A 1 5.04 -2.00 -13.39
CA MET A 1 5.09 -1.63 -11.96
C MET A 1 5.48 -2.87 -11.17
N GLU A 2 6.35 -2.73 -10.17
CA GLU A 2 6.72 -3.82 -9.26
C GLU A 2 5.89 -3.73 -7.98
N ILE A 3 5.25 -4.83 -7.58
CA ILE A 3 4.48 -4.96 -6.33
C ILE A 3 5.35 -5.77 -5.36
N LYS A 4 5.61 -5.23 -4.16
CA LYS A 4 6.30 -5.97 -3.10
C LYS A 4 5.41 -6.15 -1.89
N PHE A 5 5.22 -7.41 -1.50
CA PHE A 5 4.44 -7.76 -0.32
C PHE A 5 5.29 -7.69 0.94
N ASN A 6 4.69 -7.19 2.02
CA ASN A 6 5.27 -7.06 3.35
C ASN A 6 6.53 -6.20 3.44
N ILE A 7 6.83 -5.42 2.39
CA ILE A 7 7.94 -4.49 2.30
C ILE A 7 7.43 -3.06 2.39
N LEU A 8 8.16 -2.21 3.13
CA LEU A 8 7.88 -0.79 3.21
C LEU A 8 8.19 -0.10 1.87
N GLY A 9 7.21 0.63 1.34
CA GLY A 9 7.37 1.53 0.20
C GLY A 9 7.21 2.99 0.61
N ILE A 10 7.85 3.89 -0.15
CA ILE A 10 7.66 5.34 -0.04
C ILE A 10 7.06 5.83 -1.37
N ILE A 11 5.92 6.49 -1.30
CA ILE A 11 5.28 7.13 -2.45
C ILE A 11 5.96 8.48 -2.69
N LEU A 12 6.64 8.62 -3.84
CA LEU A 12 7.47 9.79 -4.15
C LEU A 12 6.68 10.97 -4.73
N ASN A 13 5.54 10.70 -5.35
CA ASN A 13 4.68 11.69 -6.02
C ASN A 13 3.27 11.77 -5.41
N GLY A 14 3.12 11.36 -4.15
CA GLY A 14 1.85 11.42 -3.44
C GLY A 14 1.44 12.87 -3.17
N ALA A 15 0.20 13.21 -3.48
CA ALA A 15 -0.34 14.55 -3.22
C ALA A 15 -0.73 14.76 -1.75
N ASN A 16 -1.03 13.68 -1.03
CA ASN A 16 -1.44 13.69 0.37
C ASN A 16 -0.27 13.36 1.30
N PRO A 17 0.13 14.25 2.22
CA PRO A 17 1.14 13.94 3.24
C PRO A 17 0.80 12.75 4.14
N GLU A 18 -0.50 12.41 4.26
CA GLU A 18 -0.96 11.27 5.06
C GLU A 18 -0.78 9.91 4.38
N GLU A 19 -0.40 9.90 3.10
CA GLU A 19 -0.25 8.69 2.26
C GLU A 19 1.19 8.59 1.73
N LYS A 20 2.17 9.00 2.54
CA LYS A 20 3.58 9.02 2.14
C LYS A 20 4.21 7.63 2.10
N PHE A 21 3.79 6.75 3.02
CA PHE A 21 4.30 5.40 3.18
C PHE A 21 3.23 4.40 2.78
N ILE A 22 3.64 3.34 2.12
CA ILE A 22 2.77 2.26 1.66
C ILE A 22 3.32 0.90 2.10
N LYS A 23 2.44 -0.02 2.47
CA LYS A 23 2.78 -1.44 2.66
C LYS A 23 1.64 -2.29 2.13
N ILE A 24 1.97 -3.29 1.32
CA ILE A 24 0.99 -4.23 0.80
C ILE A 24 1.13 -5.54 1.56
N ILE A 25 0.08 -5.99 2.24
CA ILE A 25 0.08 -7.24 3.00
C ILE A 25 -0.70 -8.28 2.21
N ASP A 26 -0.10 -9.45 2.01
CA ASP A 26 -0.84 -10.63 1.57
C ASP A 26 -1.60 -11.20 2.77
N ASP A 27 -2.90 -10.94 2.78
CA ASP A 27 -3.80 -11.31 3.87
C ASP A 27 -4.82 -12.38 3.43
N GLN A 28 -4.53 -13.08 2.33
CA GLN A 28 -5.48 -14.01 1.71
C GLN A 28 -5.89 -15.14 2.67
N LYS A 29 -5.00 -15.53 3.58
CA LYS A 29 -5.29 -16.56 4.59
C LYS A 29 -6.28 -16.12 5.66
N ASN A 30 -6.40 -14.82 5.92
CA ASN A 30 -7.23 -14.29 7.00
C ASN A 30 -8.52 -13.65 6.47
N THR A 31 -8.43 -12.88 5.39
CA THR A 31 -9.57 -12.14 4.82
C THR A 31 -9.92 -12.54 3.39
N GLY A 32 -9.11 -13.37 2.75
CA GLY A 32 -9.29 -13.76 1.35
C GLY A 32 -8.72 -12.77 0.33
N GLY A 33 -8.07 -11.68 0.77
CA GLY A 33 -7.54 -10.64 -0.12
C GLY A 33 -6.20 -10.04 0.34
N PHE A 34 -5.94 -8.83 -0.13
CA PHE A 34 -4.75 -8.04 0.17
C PHE A 34 -5.14 -6.77 0.94
N LEU A 35 -4.27 -6.32 1.83
CA LEU A 35 -4.41 -5.01 2.48
C LEU A 35 -3.37 -4.05 1.92
N ILE A 36 -3.82 -2.90 1.43
CA ILE A 36 -2.97 -1.76 1.12
C ILE A 36 -3.00 -0.84 2.33
N LEU A 37 -1.88 -0.70 3.03
CA LEU A 37 -1.74 0.21 4.15
C LEU A 37 -1.09 1.51 3.67
N LEU A 38 -1.63 2.65 4.09
CA LEU A 38 -1.10 3.98 3.84
C LEU A 38 -0.86 4.71 5.17
N SER A 39 0.20 5.52 5.26
CA SER A 39 0.47 6.32 6.45
C SER A 39 1.38 7.52 6.18
N SER A 40 1.30 8.53 7.05
CA SER A 40 2.20 9.68 7.10
C SER A 40 3.61 9.32 7.61
N ASN A 41 3.76 8.16 8.26
CA ASN A 41 5.01 7.68 8.85
C ASN A 41 5.21 6.18 8.58
N ASP A 42 6.44 5.70 8.74
CA ASP A 42 6.85 4.32 8.48
C ASP A 42 6.38 3.29 9.52
N LYS A 43 5.75 3.74 10.61
CA LYS A 43 5.32 2.88 11.72
C LYS A 43 3.87 2.41 11.61
N PHE A 44 3.06 3.00 10.72
CA PHE A 44 1.63 2.70 10.54
C PHE A 44 0.87 2.68 11.88
N LEU A 45 0.99 3.76 12.65
CA LEU A 45 0.31 3.88 13.94
C LEU A 45 -1.22 3.99 13.75
N PRO A 46 -2.05 3.32 14.58
CA PRO A 46 -3.50 3.13 14.34
C PRO A 46 -4.33 4.39 14.04
N PHE A 47 -3.91 5.56 14.52
CA PHE A 47 -4.66 6.81 14.34
C PHE A 47 -4.19 7.66 13.15
N ASN A 48 -3.10 7.26 12.47
CA ASN A 48 -2.47 7.99 11.37
C ASN A 48 -2.20 7.06 10.17
N SER A 49 -3.00 6.02 10.02
CA SER A 49 -2.89 5.05 8.94
C SER A 49 -4.26 4.62 8.46
N TYR A 50 -4.33 4.37 7.17
CA TYR A 50 -5.53 3.94 6.45
C TYR A 50 -5.24 2.59 5.80
N ASP A 51 -6.28 1.79 5.65
CA ASP A 51 -6.22 0.53 4.93
C ASP A 51 -7.34 0.41 3.91
N ASP A 52 -6.97 -0.09 2.73
CA ASP A 52 -7.90 -0.55 1.71
C ASP A 52 -7.76 -2.06 1.56
N TRP A 53 -8.88 -2.78 1.60
CA TRP A 53 -8.93 -4.20 1.34
C TRP A 53 -9.29 -4.47 -0.13
N ILE A 54 -8.51 -5.33 -0.78
CA ILE A 54 -8.64 -5.67 -2.20
C ILE A 54 -8.71 -7.19 -2.37
N GLU A 55 -9.73 -7.67 -3.08
CA GLU A 55 -10.04 -9.10 -3.17
C GLU A 55 -8.96 -9.93 -3.87
N ASN A 56 -8.31 -9.40 -4.92
CA ASN A 56 -7.39 -10.19 -5.73
C ASN A 56 -6.27 -9.36 -6.38
N LEU A 57 -5.30 -10.04 -6.99
CA LEU A 57 -4.10 -9.44 -7.56
C LEU A 57 -4.39 -8.57 -8.80
N GLU A 58 -5.46 -8.84 -9.54
CA GLU A 58 -5.84 -8.05 -10.72
C GLU A 58 -6.34 -6.68 -10.29
N ILE A 59 -7.29 -6.63 -9.36
CA ILE A 59 -7.82 -5.38 -8.80
C ILE A 59 -6.70 -4.59 -8.09
N LEU A 60 -5.78 -5.27 -7.38
CA LEU A 60 -4.64 -4.62 -6.74
C LEU A 60 -3.74 -3.92 -7.77
N LYS A 61 -3.52 -4.52 -8.93
CA LYS A 61 -2.72 -3.90 -10.00
C LYS A 61 -3.44 -2.69 -10.58
N GLU A 62 -4.73 -2.80 -10.84
CA GLU A 62 -5.55 -1.71 -11.36
C GLU A 62 -5.55 -0.52 -10.38
N TYR A 63 -5.82 -0.78 -9.09
CA TYR A 63 -5.78 0.23 -8.03
C TYR A 63 -4.46 1.02 -8.08
N LEU A 64 -3.31 0.33 -8.03
CA LEU A 64 -2.00 0.99 -8.01
C LEU A 64 -1.70 1.74 -9.32
N GLN A 65 -2.23 1.26 -10.46
CA GLN A 65 -2.08 1.92 -11.76
C GLN A 65 -2.88 3.22 -11.80
N GLU A 66 -4.13 3.19 -11.32
CA GLU A 66 -5.01 4.35 -11.24
C GLU A 66 -4.47 5.42 -10.28
N SER A 67 -3.83 5.01 -9.18
CA SER A 67 -3.17 5.94 -8.25
C SER A 67 -2.01 6.70 -8.88
N ASN A 68 -1.43 6.21 -9.98
CA ASN A 68 -0.24 6.76 -10.63
C ASN A 68 0.96 6.94 -9.68
N TRP A 69 1.07 6.11 -8.64
CA TRP A 69 2.13 6.23 -7.63
C TRP A 69 3.48 5.73 -8.13
N ILE A 70 4.52 6.50 -7.86
CA ILE A 70 5.92 6.12 -7.99
C ILE A 70 6.39 5.64 -6.62
N ILE A 71 6.46 4.33 -6.45
CA ILE A 71 6.82 3.71 -5.17
C ILE A 71 8.29 3.32 -5.17
N LYS A 72 9.04 3.84 -4.18
CA LYS A 72 10.38 3.37 -3.86
C LYS A 72 10.30 2.35 -2.72
N TRP A 73 10.51 1.08 -3.06
CA TRP A 73 10.55 -0.01 -2.08
C TRP A 73 11.87 -0.03 -1.30
N SER A 74 11.78 -0.33 -0.01
CA SER A 74 12.94 -0.67 0.82
C SER A 74 13.52 -2.02 0.35
N GLN A 75 14.85 -2.16 0.35
CA GLN A 75 15.51 -3.40 -0.05
C GLN A 75 15.38 -4.49 1.02
#